data_AF-A0A817M5E7-F1
#
_entry.id   AF-A0A817M5E7-F1
#
_cell.length_a   1.000
_cell.length_b   1.000
_cell.length_c   1.000
_cell.angle_alpha   90.00
_cell.angle_beta   90.00
_cell.angle_gamma   90.00
#
_symmetry.space_group_name_H-M   'P 1'
#
loop_
_entity.id
_entity.type
_entity.pdbx_description
1 polymer ?
#
loop_
_entity_poly.entity_id
_entity_poly.type
_entity_poly.pdbx_seq_one_letter_code
_entity_poly.pdbx_strand_id
1 'polypeptide(L)'
;MINRISHCRSMTFIKYGCSSSTKITLKNAQRWAIFIVIFSILLYTQLLYCYEANLIDTPLECYGKTIVCRYITDLSFVLITIILLLLLMILFGLLTISNVRQSQRLVQTLQLQSIMSTVNNSSGSTNGNTEQKLKQKNDRSLLRMLLVQVLLLAIFILPLSLDKFYSSFSEDNGSSVAKAINIFVYDLAILIYFISNGIPFYIYTLCGGTVFRKASYHFVVMTKRKMLCH
;
A
#
# COMPACT_ATOMS: atom_id res chain seq x y z
N MET A 1 22.18 -41.91 41.39
CA MET A 1 20.89 -41.21 41.35
C MET A 1 21.12 -39.90 40.59
N ILE A 2 20.28 -39.62 39.59
CA ILE A 2 20.23 -38.39 38.75
C ILE A 2 21.30 -38.32 37.64
N ASN A 3 20.99 -39.08 36.59
CA ASN A 3 21.34 -38.80 35.21
C ASN A 3 20.24 -37.87 34.65
N ARG A 4 20.55 -36.63 34.23
CA ARG A 4 19.61 -35.79 33.46
C ARG A 4 20.31 -34.96 32.37
N ILE A 5 20.25 -35.54 31.17
CA ILE A 5 19.62 -34.94 29.99
C ILE A 5 20.26 -33.63 29.50
N SER A 6 21.28 -33.83 28.70
CA SER A 6 21.58 -33.08 27.48
C SER A 6 20.37 -33.06 26.55
N HIS A 7 19.67 -31.92 26.48
CA HIS A 7 18.78 -31.61 25.36
C HIS A 7 19.00 -30.16 24.94
N CYS A 8 20.17 -29.90 24.37
CA CYS A 8 20.41 -28.71 23.56
C CYS A 8 19.59 -28.88 22.28
N ARG A 9 18.36 -28.34 22.32
CA ARG A 9 17.40 -28.42 21.22
C ARG A 9 17.96 -27.59 20.07
N SER A 10 18.51 -28.29 19.09
CA SER A 10 18.93 -27.78 17.80
C SER A 10 17.82 -26.88 17.24
N MET A 11 18.08 -25.57 17.27
CA MET A 11 17.21 -24.54 16.74
C MET A 11 17.36 -24.62 15.22
N THR A 12 16.57 -25.49 14.61
CA THR A 12 16.42 -25.57 13.16
C THR A 12 15.89 -24.22 12.71
N PHE A 13 16.82 -23.35 12.30
CA PHE A 13 16.56 -22.20 11.47
C PHE A 13 15.76 -22.73 10.29
N ILE A 14 14.45 -22.45 10.29
CA ILE A 14 13.61 -22.56 9.13
C ILE A 14 14.25 -21.63 8.11
N LYS A 15 15.07 -22.23 7.24
CA LYS A 15 15.51 -21.66 5.98
C LYS A 15 14.21 -21.33 5.27
N TYR A 16 13.74 -20.09 5.41
CA TYR A 16 12.78 -19.53 4.48
C TYR A 16 13.49 -19.60 3.13
N GLY A 17 13.26 -20.70 2.43
CA GLY A 17 13.58 -20.81 1.03
C GLY A 17 12.84 -19.65 0.37
N CYS A 18 13.58 -18.59 0.07
CA CYS A 18 13.31 -17.72 -1.06
C CYS A 18 13.26 -18.65 -2.28
N SER A 19 12.11 -19.28 -2.46
CA SER A 19 11.80 -20.08 -3.62
C SER A 19 11.90 -19.13 -4.80
N SER A 20 12.93 -19.39 -5.58
CA SER A 20 13.28 -18.76 -6.85
C SER A 20 12.11 -18.82 -7.82
N SER A 21 11.12 -17.93 -7.68
CA SER A 21 10.12 -17.68 -8.71
C SER A 21 9.55 -16.27 -8.60
N THR A 22 10.44 -15.31 -8.77
CA THR A 22 10.31 -14.20 -9.72
C THR A 22 11.55 -13.35 -9.52
N LYS A 23 12.54 -13.50 -10.41
CA LYS A 23 13.45 -12.39 -10.69
C LYS A 23 12.56 -11.30 -11.29
N ILE A 24 11.85 -10.54 -10.45
CA ILE A 24 11.53 -9.16 -10.81
C ILE A 24 12.91 -8.58 -11.04
N THR A 25 13.30 -8.52 -12.31
CA THR A 25 14.66 -8.20 -12.71
C THR A 25 14.99 -6.91 -11.98
N LEU A 26 16.00 -6.90 -11.12
CA LEU A 26 16.39 -5.71 -10.34
C LEU A 26 16.49 -4.48 -11.25
N LYS A 27 16.88 -4.71 -12.51
CA LYS A 27 16.88 -3.76 -13.63
C LYS A 27 15.51 -3.13 -13.95
N ASN A 28 14.41 -3.89 -13.90
CA ASN A 28 13.06 -3.37 -14.13
C ASN A 28 12.59 -2.52 -12.96
N ALA A 29 12.83 -2.95 -11.71
CA ALA A 29 12.52 -2.14 -10.53
C ALA A 29 13.32 -0.83 -10.56
N GLN A 30 14.60 -0.88 -10.93
CA GLN A 30 15.44 0.29 -11.11
C GLN A 30 14.93 1.22 -12.22
N ARG A 31 14.48 0.68 -13.37
CA ARG A 31 13.87 1.47 -14.45
C ARG A 31 12.60 2.19 -14.00
N TRP A 32 11.72 1.51 -13.27
CA TRP A 32 10.51 2.13 -12.71
C TRP A 32 10.84 3.19 -11.67
N ALA A 33 11.83 2.94 -10.80
CA ALA A 33 12.30 3.94 -9.85
C ALA A 33 12.83 5.21 -10.55
N ILE A 34 13.65 5.04 -11.59
CA ILE A 34 14.15 6.17 -12.40
C ILE A 34 12.98 6.93 -13.05
N PHE A 35 12.00 6.20 -13.62
CA PHE A 35 10.82 6.82 -14.21
C PHE A 35 10.03 7.64 -13.19
N ILE A 36 9.80 7.10 -11.98
CA ILE A 36 9.12 7.79 -10.89
C ILE A 36 9.89 9.05 -10.47
N VAL A 37 11.22 8.98 -10.37
CA VAL A 37 12.06 10.13 -10.02
C VAL A 37 11.96 11.24 -11.08
N ILE A 38 12.11 10.89 -12.37
CA ILE A 38 11.99 11.85 -13.47
C ILE A 38 10.60 12.48 -13.48
N PHE A 39 9.55 11.66 -13.36
CA PHE A 39 8.17 12.13 -13.32
C PHE A 39 7.93 13.07 -12.13
N SER A 40 8.47 12.73 -10.95
CA SER A 40 8.39 13.59 -9.77
C SER A 40 9.07 14.95 -10.00
N ILE A 41 10.28 14.96 -10.58
CA ILE A 41 10.99 16.21 -10.89
C ILE A 41 10.17 17.09 -11.85
N LEU A 42 9.57 16.50 -12.89
CA LEU A 42 8.72 17.25 -13.83
C LEU A 42 7.52 17.90 -13.13
N LEU A 43 6.85 17.15 -12.26
CA LEU A 43 5.71 17.65 -11.48
C LEU A 43 6.11 18.77 -10.51
N TYR A 44 7.24 18.59 -9.80
CA TYR A 44 7.74 19.62 -8.89
C TYR A 44 8.24 20.86 -9.63
N THR A 45 8.84 20.71 -10.81
CA THR A 45 9.29 21.84 -11.63
C THR A 45 8.11 22.69 -12.08
N GLN A 46 7.01 22.06 -12.48
CA GLN A 46 5.77 22.76 -12.80
C GLN A 46 5.22 23.54 -11.59
N LEU A 47 5.28 22.94 -10.40
CA LEU A 47 4.86 23.59 -9.16
C LEU A 47 5.74 24.81 -8.85
N LEU A 48 7.07 24.65 -8.94
CA LEU A 48 8.03 25.74 -8.74
C LEU A 48 7.90 26.86 -9.77
N TYR A 49 7.52 26.55 -11.01
CA TYR A 49 7.27 27.56 -12.04
C TYR A 49 5.98 28.36 -11.77
N CYS A 50 4.95 27.69 -11.28
CA CYS A 50 3.64 28.31 -11.04
C CYS A 50 3.54 29.08 -9.71
N TYR A 51 4.42 28.79 -8.75
CA TYR A 51 4.48 29.45 -7.46
C TYR A 51 5.68 30.40 -7.36
N GLU A 52 5.42 31.68 -7.12
CA GLU A 52 6.45 32.70 -6.98
C GLU A 52 6.83 32.86 -5.50
N ALA A 53 8.02 32.39 -5.13
CA ALA A 53 8.52 32.41 -3.75
C ALA A 53 9.24 33.73 -3.43
N ASN A 54 8.56 34.87 -3.57
CA ASN A 54 9.01 36.17 -3.00
C ASN A 54 8.02 37.30 -3.37
N LEU A 55 6.84 37.33 -2.75
CA LEU A 55 6.08 38.58 -2.70
C LEU A 55 6.40 39.26 -1.37
N ILE A 56 7.17 40.34 -1.46
CA ILE A 56 7.39 41.28 -0.36
C ILE A 56 6.00 41.89 -0.09
N ASP A 57 5.51 41.76 1.15
CA ASP A 57 4.21 42.26 1.68
C ASP A 57 2.99 41.31 1.74
N THR A 58 3.12 39.99 1.54
CA THR A 58 1.98 39.07 1.82
C THR A 58 2.25 38.14 3.02
N PRO A 59 1.40 38.15 4.07
CA PRO A 59 1.70 37.46 5.33
C PRO A 59 1.67 35.93 5.26
N LEU A 60 0.88 35.32 4.36
CA LEU A 60 1.02 33.93 3.87
C LEU A 60 -0.16 33.65 2.94
N GLU A 61 0.05 33.63 1.63
CA GLU A 61 -0.81 32.92 0.68
C GLU A 61 0.01 32.75 -0.59
N CYS A 62 0.47 31.52 -0.84
CA CYS A 62 1.14 31.16 -2.08
C CYS A 62 0.14 31.37 -3.23
N TYR A 63 0.19 32.53 -3.89
CA TYR A 63 -0.70 32.86 -5.01
C TYR A 63 -0.15 32.27 -6.30
N GLY A 64 -0.98 31.51 -7.02
CA GLY A 64 -0.66 31.08 -8.37
C GLY A 64 -0.51 32.31 -9.27
N LYS A 65 0.63 32.44 -9.96
CA LYS A 65 0.97 33.59 -10.79
C LYS A 65 -0.08 33.91 -11.86
N THR A 66 -0.75 32.87 -12.37
CA THR A 66 -1.77 32.98 -13.40
C THR A 66 -2.94 32.04 -13.11
N ILE A 67 -4.13 32.39 -13.61
CA ILE A 67 -5.33 31.54 -13.54
C ILE A 67 -5.06 30.16 -14.19
N VAL A 68 -4.29 30.14 -15.28
CA VAL A 68 -3.89 28.92 -15.99
C VAL A 68 -3.06 28.00 -15.07
N CYS A 69 -2.13 28.55 -14.30
CA CYS A 69 -1.36 27.79 -13.33
C CYS A 69 -2.24 27.13 -12.26
N ARG A 70 -3.30 27.80 -11.80
CA ARG A 70 -4.27 27.21 -10.85
C ARG A 70 -4.96 26.00 -11.45
N TYR A 71 -5.51 26.13 -12.66
CA TYR A 71 -6.16 25.02 -13.37
C TYR A 71 -5.22 23.83 -13.58
N ILE A 72 -4.00 24.08 -14.05
CA ILE A 72 -3.03 23.03 -14.29
C ILE A 72 -2.63 22.33 -13.00
N THR A 73 -2.45 23.06 -11.90
CA THR A 73 -2.07 22.49 -10.61
C THR A 73 -3.20 21.64 -10.03
N ASP A 74 -4.44 22.12 -10.07
CA ASP A 74 -5.61 21.36 -9.61
C ASP A 74 -5.86 20.13 -10.51
N LEU A 75 -5.70 20.25 -11.83
CA LEU A 75 -5.81 19.13 -12.77
C LEU A 75 -4.73 18.07 -12.53
N SER A 76 -3.47 18.49 -12.37
CA SER A 76 -2.35 17.61 -12.04
C SER A 76 -2.60 16.90 -10.71
N PHE A 77 -3.07 17.63 -9.69
CA PHE A 77 -3.42 17.03 -8.40
C PHE A 77 -4.50 15.95 -8.56
N VAL A 78 -5.59 16.22 -9.28
CA VAL A 78 -6.66 15.24 -9.54
C VAL A 78 -6.13 14.03 -10.33
N LEU A 79 -5.32 14.25 -11.37
CA LEU A 79 -4.71 13.17 -12.16
C LEU A 79 -3.81 12.27 -11.31
N ILE A 80 -2.92 12.86 -10.53
CA ILE A 80 -1.95 12.11 -9.74
C ILE A 80 -2.64 11.43 -8.55
N THR A 81 -3.56 12.10 -7.87
CA THR A 81 -4.17 11.55 -6.65
C THR A 81 -5.32 10.60 -6.94
N ILE A 82 -6.08 10.78 -8.02
CA ILE A 82 -7.21 9.89 -8.33
C ILE A 82 -6.81 8.86 -9.37
N ILE A 83 -6.37 9.32 -10.54
CA ILE A 83 -6.15 8.42 -11.68
C ILE A 83 -4.97 7.48 -11.43
N LEU A 84 -3.84 7.97 -10.92
CA LEU A 84 -2.70 7.11 -10.62
C LEU A 84 -3.03 6.05 -9.56
N LEU A 85 -3.70 6.47 -8.48
CA LEU A 85 -4.09 5.57 -7.40
C LEU A 85 -5.08 4.51 -7.87
N LEU A 86 -6.05 4.88 -8.70
CA LEU A 86 -6.97 3.92 -9.33
C LEU A 86 -6.24 2.97 -10.30
N LEU A 87 -5.34 3.49 -11.14
CA LEU A 87 -4.58 2.66 -12.09
C LEU A 87 -3.68 1.66 -11.36
N LEU A 88 -2.92 2.11 -10.36
CA LEU A 88 -2.12 1.22 -9.53
C LEU A 88 -2.99 0.14 -8.89
N MET A 89 -4.18 0.49 -8.45
CA MET A 89 -5.10 -0.46 -7.81
C MET A 89 -5.69 -1.49 -8.75
N ILE A 90 -6.07 -1.07 -9.96
CA ILE A 90 -6.50 -2.00 -10.99
C ILE A 90 -5.36 -2.95 -11.35
N LEU A 91 -4.14 -2.41 -11.55
CA LEU A 91 -2.97 -3.21 -11.86
C LEU A 91 -2.65 -4.22 -10.76
N PHE A 92 -2.58 -3.79 -9.50
CA PHE A 92 -2.36 -4.68 -8.37
C PHE A 92 -3.47 -5.72 -8.21
N GLY A 93 -4.74 -5.33 -8.40
CA GLY A 93 -5.88 -6.24 -8.38
C GLY A 93 -5.77 -7.32 -9.45
N LEU A 94 -5.48 -6.92 -10.69
CA LEU A 94 -5.31 -7.84 -11.83
C LEU A 94 -4.10 -8.76 -11.66
N LEU A 95 -2.96 -8.25 -11.19
CA LEU A 95 -1.77 -9.04 -10.89
C LEU A 95 -2.06 -10.06 -9.80
N THR A 96 -2.80 -9.67 -8.76
CA THR A 96 -3.15 -10.57 -7.66
C THR A 96 -4.11 -11.67 -8.14
N ILE A 97 -5.14 -11.33 -8.92
CA ILE A 97 -6.05 -12.32 -9.50
C ILE A 97 -5.30 -13.29 -10.42
N SER A 98 -4.39 -12.77 -11.25
CA SER A 98 -3.57 -13.58 -12.16
C SER A 98 -2.67 -14.54 -11.39
N ASN A 99 -2.02 -14.06 -10.33
CA ASN A 99 -1.16 -14.88 -9.47
C ASN A 99 -1.95 -15.96 -8.72
N VAL A 100 -3.15 -15.64 -8.22
CA VAL A 100 -4.05 -16.62 -7.59
C VAL A 100 -4.49 -17.70 -8.57
N ARG A 101 -4.87 -17.32 -9.80
CA ARG A 101 -5.27 -18.28 -10.85
C ARG A 101 -4.09 -19.17 -11.26
N GLN A 102 -2.89 -18.61 -11.39
CA GLN A 102 -1.69 -19.37 -11.73
C GLN A 102 -1.31 -20.35 -10.62
N SER A 103 -1.37 -19.91 -9.36
CA SER A 103 -1.13 -20.76 -8.18
C SER A 103 -2.13 -21.93 -8.13
N GLN A 104 -3.41 -21.68 -8.40
CA GLN A 104 -4.43 -22.73 -8.44
C GLN A 104 -4.18 -23.78 -9.54
N ARG A 105 -3.72 -23.36 -10.73
CA ARG A 105 -3.40 -24.29 -11.83
C ARG A 105 -2.24 -25.22 -11.46
N LEU A 106 -1.17 -24.69 -10.87
CA LEU A 106 -0.01 -25.50 -10.48
C LEU A 106 -0.34 -26.56 -9.42
N VAL A 107 -1.26 -26.26 -8.49
CA VAL A 107 -1.69 -27.21 -7.46
C VAL A 107 -2.54 -28.34 -8.04
N GLN A 108 -3.42 -28.05 -9.00
CA GLN A 108 -4.21 -29.09 -9.66
C GLN A 108 -3.33 -30.08 -10.44
N THR A 109 -2.28 -29.62 -11.09
CA THR A 109 -1.37 -30.50 -11.84
C THR A 109 -0.57 -31.43 -10.91
N LEU A 110 -0.13 -30.92 -9.75
CA LEU A 110 0.61 -31.71 -8.75
C LEU A 110 -0.25 -32.76 -8.06
N GLN A 111 -1.52 -32.46 -7.74
CA GLN A 111 -2.42 -33.45 -7.15
C GLN A 111 -2.76 -34.59 -8.13
N LEU A 112 -2.89 -34.30 -9.42
CA LEU A 112 -3.15 -35.34 -10.43
C LEU A 112 -1.97 -36.32 -10.54
N GLN A 113 -0.73 -35.82 -10.45
CA GLN A 113 0.48 -36.64 -10.53
C GLN A 113 0.70 -37.49 -9.27
N SER A 114 0.33 -37.00 -8.08
CA SER A 114 0.39 -37.81 -6.86
C SER A 114 -0.65 -38.94 -6.86
N ILE A 115 -1.82 -38.74 -7.48
CA ILE A 115 -2.84 -39.80 -7.61
C ILE A 115 -2.34 -40.93 -8.53
N MET A 116 -1.64 -40.61 -9.62
CA MET A 116 -1.01 -41.63 -10.48
C MET A 116 0.16 -42.37 -9.79
N SER A 117 0.82 -41.74 -8.82
CA SER A 117 1.98 -42.33 -8.13
C SER A 117 1.59 -43.16 -6.90
N THR A 118 0.32 -43.12 -6.46
CA THR A 118 -0.16 -43.82 -5.25
C THR A 118 -0.64 -45.25 -5.54
N VAL A 119 -0.66 -45.70 -6.79
CA VAL A 119 -1.08 -47.08 -7.12
C VAL A 119 -0.03 -48.12 -6.69
N ASN A 120 1.22 -47.74 -6.41
CA ASN A 120 2.29 -48.74 -6.25
C ASN A 120 3.06 -48.83 -4.93
N ASN A 121 2.94 -47.94 -3.93
CA ASN A 121 3.59 -48.19 -2.64
C ASN A 121 2.89 -47.48 -1.48
N SER A 122 2.46 -48.30 -0.52
CA SER A 122 1.93 -47.92 0.79
C SER A 122 3.06 -47.45 1.72
N SER A 123 2.66 -46.61 2.68
CA SER A 123 3.38 -46.14 3.87
C SER A 123 4.28 -44.90 3.75
N GLY A 124 3.76 -43.79 4.27
CA GLY A 124 4.56 -42.78 4.97
C GLY A 124 4.84 -41.47 4.23
N SER A 125 3.91 -40.51 4.29
CA SER A 125 4.18 -39.08 4.61
C SER A 125 3.00 -38.19 4.23
N THR A 126 2.09 -37.97 5.17
CA THR A 126 0.81 -37.25 4.99
C THR A 126 0.92 -35.74 5.29
N ASN A 127 2.13 -35.19 5.48
CA ASN A 127 2.29 -33.84 6.07
C ASN A 127 2.43 -32.67 5.06
N GLY A 128 2.58 -32.94 3.75
CA GLY A 128 2.79 -31.86 2.76
C GLY A 128 1.56 -31.02 2.41
N ASN A 129 0.35 -31.57 2.53
CA ASN A 129 -0.88 -30.92 2.04
C ASN A 129 -1.41 -29.79 2.94
N THR A 130 -1.01 -29.74 4.21
CA THR A 130 -1.52 -28.76 5.19
C THR A 130 -0.84 -27.39 5.05
N GLU A 131 0.47 -27.37 4.71
CA GLU A 131 1.24 -26.13 4.53
C GLU A 131 0.77 -25.32 3.31
N GLN A 132 0.39 -25.99 2.22
CA GLN A 132 -0.10 -25.33 1.00
C GLN A 132 -1.46 -24.65 1.21
N LYS A 133 -2.38 -25.29 1.96
CA LYS A 133 -3.69 -24.70 2.31
C LYS A 133 -3.55 -23.46 3.22
N LEU A 134 -2.50 -23.38 4.05
CA LEU A 134 -2.25 -22.21 4.90
C LEU A 134 -1.75 -21.00 4.10
N LYS A 135 -0.88 -21.19 3.10
CA LYS A 135 -0.40 -20.10 2.23
C LYS A 135 -1.53 -19.46 1.43
N GLN A 136 -2.42 -20.26 0.86
CA GLN A 136 -3.56 -19.76 0.06
C GLN A 136 -4.55 -18.90 0.86
N LYS A 137 -4.72 -19.19 2.16
CA LYS A 137 -5.57 -18.38 3.05
C LYS A 137 -4.96 -17.00 3.31
N ASN A 138 -3.63 -16.93 3.40
CA ASN A 138 -2.93 -15.69 3.68
C ASN A 138 -2.98 -14.71 2.49
N ASP A 139 -2.86 -15.21 1.26
CA ASP A 139 -2.93 -14.38 0.04
C ASP A 139 -4.31 -13.75 -0.14
N ARG A 140 -5.40 -14.51 0.11
CA ARG A 140 -6.77 -13.96 0.10
C ARG A 140 -6.99 -12.90 1.16
N SER A 141 -6.41 -13.09 2.35
CA SER A 141 -6.48 -12.11 3.44
C SER A 141 -5.79 -10.80 3.05
N LEU A 142 -4.61 -10.88 2.43
CA LEU A 142 -3.84 -9.73 1.98
C LEU A 142 -4.58 -8.95 0.89
N LEU A 143 -5.18 -9.65 -0.08
CA LEU A 143 -6.01 -9.02 -1.12
C LEU A 143 -7.21 -8.29 -0.51
N ARG A 144 -7.96 -8.94 0.39
CA ARG A 144 -9.12 -8.33 1.06
C ARG A 144 -8.73 -7.06 1.80
N MET A 145 -7.59 -7.09 2.46
CA MET A 145 -7.05 -5.95 3.21
C MET A 145 -6.65 -4.79 2.29
N LEU A 146 -5.95 -5.07 1.18
CA LEU A 146 -5.60 -4.07 0.17
C LEU A 146 -6.86 -3.42 -0.43
N LEU A 147 -7.87 -4.24 -0.73
CA LEU A 147 -9.14 -3.78 -1.27
C LEU A 147 -9.88 -2.87 -0.29
N VAL A 148 -9.95 -3.26 0.99
CA VAL A 148 -10.57 -2.44 2.05
C VAL A 148 -9.84 -1.11 2.21
N GLN A 149 -8.51 -1.12 2.24
CA GLN A 149 -7.72 0.10 2.33
C GLN A 149 -8.05 1.07 1.20
N VAL A 150 -8.23 0.55 -0.01
CA VAL A 150 -8.46 1.40 -1.19
C VAL A 150 -9.88 1.89 -1.28
N LEU A 151 -10.84 1.07 -0.87
CA LEU A 151 -12.23 1.51 -0.76
C LEU A 151 -12.32 2.68 0.23
N LEU A 152 -11.66 2.57 1.39
CA LEU A 152 -11.59 3.66 2.36
C LEU A 152 -10.87 4.89 1.80
N LEU A 153 -9.71 4.69 1.16
CA LEU A 153 -8.95 5.78 0.57
C LEU A 153 -9.76 6.52 -0.50
N ALA A 154 -10.47 5.80 -1.38
CA ALA A 154 -11.33 6.38 -2.39
C ALA A 154 -12.49 7.17 -1.76
N ILE A 155 -13.15 6.62 -0.74
CA ILE A 155 -14.23 7.31 -0.02
C ILE A 155 -13.74 8.60 0.64
N PHE A 156 -12.52 8.63 1.16
CA PHE A 156 -11.98 9.81 1.84
C PHE A 156 -11.34 10.85 0.90
N ILE A 157 -10.77 10.44 -0.24
CA ILE A 157 -10.18 11.37 -1.21
C ILE A 157 -11.24 12.02 -2.10
N LEU A 158 -12.32 11.29 -2.41
CA LEU A 158 -13.35 11.75 -3.35
C LEU A 158 -14.03 13.07 -2.94
N PRO A 159 -14.40 13.33 -1.67
CA PRO A 159 -14.95 14.62 -1.24
C PRO A 159 -14.02 15.80 -1.51
N LEU A 160 -12.72 15.63 -1.24
CA LEU A 160 -11.72 16.67 -1.47
C LEU A 160 -11.56 16.98 -2.97
N SER A 161 -11.55 15.94 -3.80
CA SER A 161 -11.44 16.11 -5.25
C SER A 161 -12.67 16.76 -5.87
N LEU A 162 -13.87 16.41 -5.38
CA LEU A 162 -15.11 17.02 -5.85
C LEU A 162 -15.20 18.49 -5.46
N ASP A 163 -14.78 18.86 -4.25
CA ASP A 163 -14.80 20.25 -3.78
C ASP A 163 -13.85 21.14 -4.62
N LYS A 164 -12.62 20.67 -4.83
CA LYS A 164 -11.63 21.30 -5.72
C LYS A 164 -12.16 21.48 -7.14
N PHE A 165 -12.79 20.43 -7.68
CA PHE A 165 -13.38 20.47 -9.02
C PHE A 165 -14.53 21.47 -9.08
N TYR A 166 -15.44 21.45 -8.10
CA TYR A 166 -16.57 22.36 -8.03
C TYR A 166 -16.13 23.82 -7.92
N SER A 167 -15.15 24.12 -7.05
CA SER A 167 -14.56 25.46 -6.93
C SER A 167 -13.88 25.95 -8.21
N SER A 168 -13.43 25.04 -9.08
CA SER A 168 -12.83 25.38 -10.37
C SER A 168 -13.86 25.85 -11.40
N PHE A 169 -15.10 25.35 -11.33
CA PHE A 169 -16.18 25.67 -12.28
C PHE A 169 -17.21 26.67 -11.75
N SER A 170 -17.30 26.86 -10.44
CA SER A 170 -18.27 27.77 -9.84
C SER A 170 -17.69 29.19 -9.79
N GLU A 171 -18.25 30.11 -10.59
CA GLU A 171 -18.00 31.55 -10.46
C GLU A 171 -18.60 32.05 -9.12
N ASP A 172 -17.79 32.73 -8.31
CA ASP A 172 -18.02 33.10 -6.90
C ASP A 172 -19.14 34.16 -6.71
N ASN A 173 -20.36 33.84 -7.15
CA ASN A 173 -21.56 34.68 -7.01
C ASN A 173 -22.42 34.28 -5.79
N GLY A 174 -21.86 33.50 -4.87
CA GLY A 174 -22.57 32.97 -3.70
C GLY A 174 -22.78 34.01 -2.60
N SER A 175 -23.84 33.85 -1.81
CA SER A 175 -24.07 34.62 -0.58
C SER A 175 -22.94 34.38 0.44
N SER A 176 -22.72 35.32 1.36
CA SER A 176 -21.70 35.20 2.42
C SER A 176 -21.82 33.91 3.24
N VAL A 177 -23.05 33.42 3.43
CA VAL A 177 -23.34 32.14 4.11
C VAL A 177 -22.84 30.94 3.29
N ALA A 178 -23.05 30.94 1.98
CA ALA A 178 -22.56 29.87 1.11
C ALA A 178 -21.03 29.79 1.13
N LYS A 179 -20.36 30.95 1.16
CA LYS A 179 -18.90 31.03 1.28
C LYS A 179 -18.38 30.44 2.59
N ALA A 180 -19.04 30.72 3.72
CA ALA A 180 -18.69 30.15 5.02
C ALA A 180 -18.87 28.62 5.06
N ILE A 181 -19.95 28.10 4.45
CA ILE A 181 -20.20 26.66 4.34
C ILE A 181 -19.09 26.00 3.50
N ASN A 182 -18.74 26.58 2.35
CA ASN A 182 -17.70 26.02 1.47
C ASN A 182 -16.33 25.96 2.17
N ILE A 183 -15.95 27.02 2.92
CA ILE A 183 -14.71 27.01 3.70
C ILE A 183 -14.72 25.90 4.75
N PHE A 184 -15.83 25.76 5.49
CA PHE A 184 -15.96 24.69 6.49
C PHE A 184 -15.88 23.29 5.88
N VAL A 185 -16.54 23.07 4.74
CA VAL A 185 -16.49 21.78 4.00
C VAL A 185 -15.07 21.48 3.52
N TYR A 186 -14.37 22.48 2.99
CA TYR A 186 -12.98 22.35 2.56
C TYR A 186 -12.04 21.97 3.71
N ASP A 187 -12.12 22.67 4.84
CA ASP A 187 -11.30 22.38 6.03
C ASP A 187 -11.58 20.96 6.57
N LEU A 188 -12.86 20.57 6.60
CA LEU A 188 -13.25 19.22 6.99
C LEU A 188 -12.69 18.16 6.01
N ALA A 189 -12.74 18.42 4.71
CA ALA A 189 -12.21 17.52 3.69
C ALA A 189 -10.68 17.37 3.82
N ILE A 190 -9.95 18.46 4.09
CA ILE A 190 -8.51 18.42 4.38
C ILE A 190 -8.23 17.56 5.61
N LEU A 191 -8.99 17.76 6.70
CA LEU A 191 -8.80 16.98 7.93
C LEU A 191 -9.03 15.48 7.67
N ILE A 192 -10.09 15.14 6.95
CA ILE A 192 -10.40 13.76 6.54
C ILE A 192 -9.26 13.19 5.68
N TYR A 193 -8.71 13.98 4.75
CA TYR A 193 -7.58 13.57 3.93
C TYR A 193 -6.32 13.26 4.77
N PHE A 194 -5.99 14.09 5.75
CA PHE A 194 -4.88 13.83 6.68
C PHE A 194 -5.10 12.55 7.48
N ILE A 195 -6.30 12.33 8.00
CA ILE A 195 -6.65 11.09 8.70
C ILE A 195 -6.50 9.89 7.75
N SER A 196 -6.96 10.02 6.51
CA SER A 196 -6.89 8.99 5.48
C SER A 196 -5.46 8.56 5.18
N ASN A 197 -4.48 9.47 5.20
CA ASN A 197 -3.06 9.12 5.05
C ASN A 197 -2.52 8.26 6.21
N GLY A 198 -3.09 8.40 7.42
CA GLY A 198 -2.73 7.57 8.58
C GLY A 198 -3.45 6.22 8.62
N ILE A 199 -4.64 6.11 8.04
CA ILE A 199 -5.46 4.89 8.05
C ILE A 199 -4.74 3.65 7.49
N PRO A 200 -4.01 3.70 6.36
CA PRO A 200 -3.22 2.59 5.87
C PRO A 200 -2.33 1.99 6.94
N PHE A 201 -1.60 2.82 7.70
CA PHE A 201 -0.74 2.33 8.77
C PHE A 201 -1.53 1.56 9.83
N TYR A 202 -2.68 2.08 10.26
CA TYR A 202 -3.54 1.39 11.23
C TYR A 202 -4.13 0.11 10.68
N ILE A 203 -4.58 0.09 9.42
CA ILE A 203 -5.06 -1.12 8.74
C ILE A 203 -3.92 -2.14 8.63
N TYR A 204 -2.72 -1.73 8.21
CA TYR A 204 -1.54 -2.60 8.17
C TYR A 204 -1.19 -3.21 9.52
N THR A 205 -1.30 -2.42 10.57
CA THR A 205 -0.96 -2.85 11.93
C THR A 205 -2.03 -3.72 12.56
N LEU A 206 -3.32 -3.43 12.32
CA LEU A 206 -4.47 -4.14 12.91
C LEU A 206 -4.89 -5.37 12.10
N CYS A 207 -4.91 -5.26 10.77
CA CYS A 207 -5.32 -6.34 9.85
C CYS A 207 -4.16 -7.24 9.40
N GLY A 208 -2.89 -6.82 9.54
CA GLY A 208 -1.70 -7.63 9.24
C GLY A 208 -1.55 -8.90 10.12
N GLY A 209 -2.48 -9.14 11.03
CA GLY A 209 -2.62 -10.39 11.79
C GLY A 209 -1.53 -10.59 12.85
N THR A 210 -1.47 -11.83 13.36
CA THR A 210 -0.50 -12.25 14.38
C THR A 210 0.95 -12.13 13.90
N VAL A 211 1.18 -12.15 12.59
CA VAL A 211 2.52 -12.07 11.99
C VAL A 211 3.13 -10.67 12.16
N PHE A 212 2.39 -9.62 11.81
CA PHE A 212 2.88 -8.25 11.99
C PHE A 212 3.02 -7.91 13.47
N ARG A 213 2.01 -8.25 14.30
CA ARG A 213 2.08 -8.09 15.76
C ARG A 213 3.32 -8.76 16.37
N LYS A 214 3.65 -9.98 15.93
CA LYS A 214 4.83 -10.72 16.41
C LYS A 214 6.13 -10.07 15.94
N ALA A 215 6.19 -9.58 14.70
CA ALA A 215 7.36 -8.87 14.17
C ALA A 215 7.58 -7.52 14.86
N SER A 216 6.54 -6.70 15.03
CA SER A 216 6.61 -5.41 15.72
C SER A 216 6.99 -5.59 17.19
N TYR A 217 6.41 -6.57 17.88
CA TYR A 217 6.80 -6.88 19.26
C TYR A 217 8.28 -7.29 19.34
N HIS A 218 8.74 -8.15 18.44
CA HIS A 218 10.15 -8.54 18.39
C HIS A 218 11.09 -7.36 18.12
N PHE A 219 10.70 -6.44 17.23
CA PHE A 219 11.44 -5.22 16.95
C PHE A 219 11.52 -4.30 18.18
N VAL A 220 10.39 -4.04 18.85
CA VAL A 220 10.35 -3.22 20.08
C VAL A 220 11.18 -3.83 21.20
N VAL A 221 11.10 -5.14 21.39
CA VAL A 221 11.92 -5.85 22.39
C VAL A 221 13.41 -5.76 22.07
N MET A 222 13.80 -5.91 20.80
CA MET A 222 15.19 -5.75 20.38
C MET A 222 15.69 -4.32 20.60
N THR A 223 14.90 -3.31 20.27
CA THR A 223 15.27 -1.90 20.44
C THR A 223 15.40 -1.54 21.92
N LYS A 224 14.47 -2.01 22.79
CA LYS A 224 14.59 -1.84 24.24
C LYS A 224 15.85 -2.47 24.81
N ARG A 225 16.20 -3.68 24.36
CA ARG A 225 17.45 -4.34 24.79
C ARG A 225 18.69 -3.56 24.36
N LYS A 226 18.70 -3.01 23.14
CA LYS A 226 19.82 -2.17 22.68
C LYS A 226 19.97 -0.87 23.48
N MET A 227 18.87 -0.24 23.88
CA MET A 227 18.92 0.97 24.71
C MET A 227 19.31 0.71 26.18
N LEU A 228 19.09 -0.50 26.70
CA LEU A 228 19.44 -0.86 28.07
C LEU A 228 20.87 -1.39 28.22
N CYS A 229 21.55 -1.73 27.12
CA CYS A 229 22.93 -2.22 27.11
C CYS A 229 23.95 -1.12 26.73
N HIS A 230 23.54 0.15 26.78
CA HIS A 230 24.35 1.32 26.49
C HIS A 230 24.15 2.36 27.59
#